data_AF-A0A8R7Q7Q8-F1
#
_entry.id   AF-A0A8R7Q7Q8-F1
#
_cell.length_a   1.000
_cell.length_b   1.000
_cell.length_c   1.000
_cell.angle_alpha   90.00
_cell.angle_beta   90.00
_cell.angle_gamma   90.00
#
_symmetry.space_group_name_H-M   'P 1'
#
loop_
_entity.id
_entity.type
_entity.pdbx_description
1 polymer ?
#
loop_
_entity_poly.entity_id
_entity_poly.type
_entity_poly.pdbx_seq_one_letter_code
_entity_poly.pdbx_strand_id
1 'polypeptide(L)'
;MYATGSVDAYFQQLQSMDEGSAATGFVAEVINIFLNDADRIINDIAGLLNQPEVDFYKVDALVHQLIGSSSTVGAKKVKLACIQFRQSYVAKSEERCLMALTLLRNEFCDVRNQLQTMMQVPTYVPMLAFDFQF
;
A
#
# COMPACT_ATOMS: atom_id res chain seq x y z
N MET A 1 11.60 1.43 5.27
CA MET A 1 10.27 0.79 5.17
C MET A 1 9.79 0.27 6.53
N TYR A 2 10.43 -0.73 7.13
CA TYR A 2 10.02 -1.24 8.47
C TYR A 2 10.28 -0.24 9.61
N ALA A 3 11.46 0.37 9.67
CA ALA A 3 11.80 1.37 10.70
C ALA A 3 10.88 2.61 10.65
N THR A 4 10.38 2.95 9.47
CA THR A 4 9.43 4.06 9.25
C THR A 4 7.97 3.64 9.45
N GLY A 5 7.71 2.35 9.76
CA GLY A 5 6.37 1.80 9.93
C GLY A 5 5.54 1.71 8.63
N SER A 6 6.17 1.88 7.47
CA SER A 6 5.50 1.87 6.16
C SER A 6 4.91 0.53 5.80
N VAL A 7 5.63 -0.53 6.16
CA VAL A 7 5.24 -1.91 5.93
C VAL A 7 5.22 -2.71 7.24
N ASP A 8 4.47 -3.80 7.29
CA ASP A 8 4.39 -4.72 8.43
C ASP A 8 4.91 -6.12 8.09
N ALA A 9 4.74 -7.07 9.02
CA ALA A 9 5.23 -8.44 8.90
C ALA A 9 4.69 -9.21 7.68
N TYR A 10 3.53 -8.82 7.13
CA TYR A 10 3.04 -9.45 5.89
C TYR A 10 3.94 -9.14 4.70
N PHE A 11 4.58 -7.97 4.67
CA PHE A 11 5.55 -7.66 3.62
C PHE A 11 6.78 -8.57 3.73
N GLN A 12 7.22 -8.92 4.95
CA GLN A 12 8.33 -9.87 5.14
C GLN A 12 7.95 -11.27 4.65
N GLN A 13 6.73 -11.71 4.92
CA GLN A 13 6.21 -12.97 4.40
C GLN A 13 6.17 -12.96 2.87
N LEU A 14 5.69 -11.87 2.26
CA LEU A 14 5.69 -11.72 0.79
C LEU A 14 7.12 -11.82 0.22
N GLN A 15 8.10 -11.15 0.85
CA GLN A 15 9.50 -11.24 0.43
C GLN A 15 10.07 -12.67 0.50
N SER A 16 9.74 -13.43 1.56
CA SER A 16 10.20 -14.82 1.70
C SER A 16 9.65 -15.78 0.63
N MET A 17 8.56 -15.42 -0.05
CA MET A 17 8.01 -16.22 -1.15
C MET A 17 8.90 -16.19 -2.40
N ASP A 18 9.67 -15.11 -2.62
CA ASP A 18 10.63 -15.01 -3.74
C ASP A 18 11.88 -15.87 -3.48
N GLU A 19 12.35 -15.94 -2.23
CA GLU A 19 13.54 -16.70 -1.84
C GLU A 19 13.35 -18.22 -1.99
N GLY A 20 12.10 -18.70 -1.93
CA GLY A 20 11.74 -20.11 -2.05
C GLY A 20 11.30 -20.55 -3.45
N SER A 21 11.26 -19.64 -4.43
CA SER A 21 10.71 -19.92 -5.76
C SER A 21 11.78 -19.82 -6.85
N ALA A 22 11.65 -20.67 -7.88
CA ALA A 22 12.51 -20.57 -9.08
C ALA A 22 12.16 -19.35 -9.97
N ALA A 23 11.06 -18.65 -9.68
CA ALA A 23 10.59 -17.49 -10.42
C ALA A 23 11.05 -16.22 -9.70
N THR A 24 12.07 -15.56 -10.24
CA THR A 24 12.49 -14.24 -9.76
C THR A 24 11.44 -13.20 -10.14
N GLY A 25 10.98 -12.38 -9.19
CA GLY A 25 10.17 -11.21 -9.49
C GLY A 25 8.68 -11.36 -9.18
N PHE A 26 8.26 -12.44 -8.52
CA PHE A 26 6.89 -12.57 -8.02
C PHE A 26 6.53 -11.41 -7.09
N VAL A 27 7.46 -11.04 -6.20
CA VAL A 27 7.28 -9.92 -5.27
C VAL A 27 7.11 -8.60 -6.01
N ALA A 28 7.90 -8.37 -7.06
CA ALA A 28 7.79 -7.17 -7.88
C ALA A 28 6.45 -7.11 -8.64
N GLU A 29 5.97 -8.24 -9.16
CA GLU A 29 4.66 -8.34 -9.81
C GLU A 29 3.52 -8.00 -8.85
N VAL A 30 3.50 -8.63 -7.66
CA VAL A 30 2.49 -8.38 -6.63
C VAL A 30 2.49 -6.92 -6.17
N ILE A 31 3.67 -6.32 -5.99
CA ILE A 31 3.80 -4.90 -5.67
C ILE A 31 3.23 -4.03 -6.79
N ASN A 32 3.56 -4.30 -8.05
CA ASN A 32 3.06 -3.51 -9.19
C ASN A 32 1.53 -3.61 -9.32
N ILE A 33 0.94 -4.79 -9.09
CA ILE A 33 -0.52 -4.95 -9.05
C ILE A 33 -1.12 -4.06 -7.97
N PHE A 34 -0.58 -4.12 -6.74
CA PHE A 34 -1.02 -3.26 -5.65
C PHE A 34 -0.90 -1.77 -5.99
N LEU A 35 0.23 -1.33 -6.53
CA LEU A 35 0.46 0.08 -6.86
C LEU A 35 -0.50 0.60 -7.93
N ASN A 36 -0.84 -0.23 -8.92
CA ASN A 36 -1.79 0.12 -9.97
C ASN A 36 -3.23 0.16 -9.43
N ASP A 37 -3.62 -0.83 -8.63
CA ASP A 37 -4.95 -0.88 -8.02
C ASP A 37 -5.16 0.29 -7.05
N ALA A 38 -4.17 0.58 -6.20
CA ALA A 38 -4.25 1.68 -5.25
C ALA A 38 -4.35 3.04 -5.96
N ASP A 39 -3.61 3.27 -7.05
CA ASP A 39 -3.72 4.51 -7.83
C ASP A 39 -5.14 4.69 -8.39
N ARG A 40 -5.66 3.65 -9.05
CA ARG A 40 -7.01 3.63 -9.60
C ARG A 40 -8.04 3.92 -8.52
N ILE A 41 -8.00 3.19 -7.42
CA ILE A 41 -8.98 3.33 -6.32
C ILE A 41 -8.93 4.74 -5.71
N ILE A 42 -7.74 5.29 -5.46
CA ILE A 42 -7.58 6.63 -4.90
C ILE A 42 -8.12 7.70 -5.86
N ASN A 43 -7.91 7.53 -7.17
CA ASN A 43 -8.46 8.42 -8.18
C ASN A 43 -9.99 8.31 -8.29
N ASP A 44 -10.54 7.10 -8.22
CA ASP A 44 -11.99 6.87 -8.22
C ASP A 44 -12.66 7.50 -6.99
N ILE A 45 -12.07 7.34 -5.80
CA ILE A 45 -12.52 8.01 -4.56
C ILE A 45 -12.54 9.53 -4.76
N ALA A 46 -11.47 10.10 -5.32
CA ALA A 46 -11.40 11.53 -5.57
C ALA A 46 -12.47 12.00 -6.56
N GLY A 47 -12.72 11.22 -7.61
CA GLY A 47 -13.78 11.47 -8.58
C GLY A 47 -15.16 11.50 -7.93
N LEU A 48 -15.45 10.57 -7.01
CA LEU A 48 -16.71 10.53 -6.27
C LEU A 48 -16.87 11.71 -5.31
N LEU A 49 -15.81 12.10 -4.60
CA LEU A 49 -15.86 13.23 -3.67
C LEU A 49 -16.04 14.59 -4.37
N ASN A 50 -15.69 14.70 -5.66
CA ASN A 50 -15.87 15.92 -6.45
C ASN A 50 -17.27 16.04 -7.08
N GLN A 51 -18.17 15.09 -6.85
CA GLN A 51 -19.54 15.13 -7.38
C GLN A 51 -20.44 16.05 -6.55
N PRO A 52 -21.46 16.70 -7.16
CA PRO A 52 -22.42 17.54 -6.42
C PRO A 52 -23.16 16.79 -5.31
N GLU A 53 -23.40 15.50 -5.51
CA GLU A 53 -23.94 14.58 -4.50
C GLU A 53 -22.99 13.39 -4.38
N VAL A 54 -22.37 13.23 -3.21
CA VAL A 54 -21.38 12.19 -2.97
C VAL A 54 -22.05 10.86 -2.64
N ASP A 55 -21.77 9.84 -3.46
CA ASP A 55 -22.17 8.45 -3.21
C ASP A 55 -21.23 7.79 -2.19
N PHE A 56 -21.47 8.04 -0.90
CA PHE A 56 -20.65 7.52 0.20
C PHE A 56 -20.61 5.99 0.29
N TYR A 57 -21.61 5.27 -0.26
CA TYR A 57 -21.57 3.81 -0.31
C TYR A 57 -20.48 3.31 -1.25
N LYS A 58 -20.34 3.94 -2.42
CA LYS A 58 -19.22 3.64 -3.33
C LYS A 58 -17.87 4.03 -2.75
N VAL A 59 -17.80 5.18 -2.06
CA VAL A 59 -16.55 5.59 -1.38
C VAL A 59 -16.14 4.56 -0.31
N ASP A 60 -17.06 4.11 0.55
CA ASP A 60 -16.73 3.08 1.57
C ASP A 60 -16.31 1.75 0.94
N ALA A 61 -16.99 1.31 -0.14
CA ALA A 61 -16.61 0.09 -0.86
C ALA A 61 -15.18 0.17 -1.44
N LEU A 62 -14.82 1.30 -2.06
CA LEU A 62 -13.48 1.54 -2.59
C LEU A 62 -12.42 1.59 -1.47
N VAL A 63 -12.70 2.28 -0.36
CA VAL A 63 -11.80 2.32 0.79
C VAL A 63 -11.62 0.92 1.39
N HIS A 64 -12.69 0.12 1.49
CA HIS A 64 -12.61 -1.26 1.96
C HIS A 64 -11.75 -2.13 1.04
N GLN A 65 -11.92 -2.01 -0.29
CA GLN A 65 -11.09 -2.69 -1.26
C GLN A 65 -9.60 -2.33 -1.09
N LEU A 66 -9.29 -1.05 -0.85
CA LEU A 66 -7.92 -0.61 -0.63
C LEU A 66 -7.34 -1.10 0.70
N ILE A 67 -8.16 -1.25 1.75
CA ILE A 67 -7.74 -1.92 2.99
C ILE A 67 -7.33 -3.36 2.72
N GLY A 68 -8.13 -4.09 1.94
CA GLY A 68 -7.81 -5.46 1.53
C GLY A 68 -6.50 -5.53 0.76
N SER A 69 -6.39 -4.75 -0.32
CA SER A 69 -5.22 -4.72 -1.20
C SER A 69 -3.93 -4.28 -0.48
N SER A 70 -4.01 -3.27 0.40
CA SER A 70 -2.86 -2.86 1.22
C SER A 70 -2.46 -3.91 2.26
N SER A 71 -3.41 -4.71 2.76
CA SER A 71 -3.13 -5.78 3.73
C SER A 71 -2.37 -6.95 3.09
N THR A 72 -2.69 -7.32 1.85
CA THR A 72 -2.04 -8.47 1.17
C THR A 72 -0.56 -8.23 0.89
N VAL A 73 -0.15 -6.97 0.70
CA VAL A 73 1.26 -6.59 0.50
C VAL A 73 1.91 -6.02 1.76
N GLY A 74 1.22 -6.02 2.90
CA GLY A 74 1.74 -5.47 4.15
C GLY A 74 1.99 -3.95 4.14
N ALA A 75 1.32 -3.17 3.28
CA ALA A 75 1.42 -1.71 3.20
C ALA A 75 0.68 -1.02 4.38
N LYS A 76 1.25 -1.16 5.58
CA LYS A 76 0.67 -0.73 6.86
C LYS A 76 0.20 0.73 6.88
N LYS A 77 1.03 1.67 6.41
CA LYS A 77 0.70 3.10 6.42
C LYS A 77 -0.56 3.41 5.61
N VAL A 78 -0.67 2.84 4.41
CA VAL A 78 -1.86 2.95 3.54
C VAL A 78 -3.09 2.35 4.22
N LYS A 79 -2.96 1.12 4.76
CA LYS A 79 -4.04 0.44 5.49
C LYS A 79 -4.59 1.29 6.64
N LEU A 80 -3.71 1.89 7.44
CA LEU A 80 -4.09 2.73 8.58
C LEU A 80 -4.76 4.03 8.11
N ALA A 81 -4.25 4.67 7.06
CA ALA A 81 -4.88 5.85 6.48
C ALA A 81 -6.30 5.54 5.96
N CYS A 82 -6.52 4.38 5.34
CA CYS A 82 -7.86 3.94 4.93
C CYS A 82 -8.78 3.69 6.14
N ILE A 83 -8.28 3.05 7.20
CA ILE A 83 -9.08 2.84 8.43
C ILE A 83 -9.49 4.18 9.05
N GLN A 84 -8.58 5.15 9.10
CA GLN A 84 -8.86 6.50 9.56
C GLN A 84 -9.84 7.22 8.62
N PHE A 85 -9.71 7.04 7.31
CA PHE A 85 -10.67 7.56 6.33
C PHE A 85 -12.09 7.06 6.64
N ARG A 86 -12.27 5.78 7.00
CA ARG A 86 -13.60 5.28 7.36
C ARG A 86 -14.24 5.99 8.55
N GLN A 87 -13.45 6.62 9.41
CA GLN A 87 -13.96 7.39 10.54
C GLN A 87 -14.42 8.81 10.13
N SER A 88 -14.01 9.32 8.96
CA SER A 88 -14.44 10.64 8.47
C SER A 88 -15.91 10.67 8.05
N TYR A 89 -16.51 9.52 7.76
CA TYR A 89 -17.92 9.40 7.34
C TYR A 89 -18.92 9.69 8.45
N VAL A 90 -18.52 9.63 9.73
CA VAL A 90 -19.43 9.75 10.88
C VAL A 90 -20.19 11.09 10.87
N ALA A 91 -19.66 12.12 10.20
CA ALA A 91 -20.32 13.42 10.05
C ALA A 91 -20.82 13.73 8.63
N LYS A 92 -20.69 12.82 7.65
CA LYS A 92 -20.90 13.09 6.20
C LYS A 92 -20.28 14.42 5.73
N SER A 93 -19.16 14.81 6.34
CA SER A 93 -18.49 16.07 6.06
C SER A 93 -17.55 15.87 4.88
N GLU A 94 -17.86 16.53 3.78
CA GLU A 94 -17.04 16.55 2.56
C GLU A 94 -15.61 17.00 2.88
N GLU A 95 -15.45 18.07 3.65
CA GLU A 95 -14.15 18.59 4.10
C GLU A 95 -13.31 17.53 4.81
N ARG A 96 -13.90 16.77 5.75
CA ARG A 96 -13.18 15.70 6.46
C ARG A 96 -12.78 14.56 5.53
N CYS A 97 -13.62 14.24 4.53
CA CYS A 97 -13.29 13.22 3.54
C CYS A 97 -12.16 13.68 2.60
N LEU A 98 -12.13 14.97 2.23
CA LEU A 98 -11.04 15.56 1.45
C LEU A 98 -9.71 15.60 2.22
N MET A 99 -9.76 15.92 3.52
CA MET A 99 -8.58 15.83 4.39
C MET A 99 -8.09 14.39 4.52
N ALA A 100 -9.00 13.43 4.73
CA ALA A 100 -8.66 12.01 4.81
C ALA A 100 -8.08 11.48 3.48
N LEU A 101 -8.62 11.92 2.33
CA LEU A 101 -8.09 11.59 1.01
C LEU A 101 -6.68 12.15 0.81
N THR A 102 -6.42 13.36 1.29
CA THR A 102 -5.10 13.98 1.22
C THR A 102 -4.08 13.18 2.03
N LEU A 103 -4.44 12.79 3.25
CA LEU A 103 -3.59 11.92 4.08
C LEU A 103 -3.33 10.57 3.39
N LEU A 104 -4.38 9.92 2.88
CA LEU A 104 -4.25 8.65 2.17
C LEU A 104 -3.33 8.75 0.96
N ARG A 105 -3.43 9.81 0.16
CA ARG A 105 -2.54 10.07 -0.97
C ARG A 105 -1.09 10.22 -0.55
N ASN A 106 -0.82 10.96 0.52
CA ASN A 106 0.54 11.17 1.01
C ASN A 106 1.16 9.85 1.48
N GLU A 107 0.43 9.10 2.31
CA GLU A 107 0.90 7.80 2.82
C GLU A 107 1.11 6.79 1.69
N PHE A 108 0.24 6.78 0.67
CA PHE A 108 0.42 5.96 -0.51
C PHE A 108 1.63 6.36 -1.35
N CYS A 109 1.85 7.66 -1.56
CA CYS A 109 2.99 8.16 -2.32
C CYS A 109 4.32 7.79 -1.64
N ASP A 110 4.39 7.94 -0.31
CA ASP A 110 5.54 7.53 0.49
C ASP A 110 5.84 6.03 0.35
N VAL A 111 4.81 5.19 0.51
CA VAL A 111 4.94 3.73 0.37
C VAL A 111 5.34 3.36 -1.05
N ARG A 112 4.73 3.95 -2.07
CA ARG A 112 5.07 3.74 -3.49
C ARG A 112 6.53 4.02 -3.75
N ASN A 113 7.04 5.19 -3.34
CA ASN A 113 8.43 5.58 -3.59
C ASN A 113 9.41 4.60 -2.93
N GLN A 114 9.09 4.14 -1.72
CA GLN A 114 9.91 3.17 -1.02
C GLN A 114 9.90 1.79 -1.70
N LEU A 115 8.73 1.30 -2.12
CA LEU A 115 8.60 0.02 -2.82
C LEU A 115 9.28 0.05 -4.20
N GLN A 116 9.12 1.13 -4.96
CA GLN A 116 9.78 1.30 -6.26
C GLN A 116 11.30 1.37 -6.12
N THR A 117 11.80 2.08 -5.11
CA THR A 117 13.24 2.12 -4.81
C THR A 117 13.75 0.71 -4.48
N MET A 118 13.02 -0.06 -3.67
CA MET A 118 13.38 -1.43 -3.34
C MET A 118 13.45 -2.33 -4.59
N MET A 119 12.49 -2.22 -5.50
CA MET A 119 12.49 -3.00 -6.76
C MET A 119 13.60 -2.59 -7.74
N GLN A 120 14.13 -1.36 -7.65
CA GLN A 120 15.22 -0.87 -8.51
C GLN A 120 16.61 -1.26 -8.00
N VAL A 121 16.75 -1.57 -6.71
CA VAL A 121 18.02 -2.05 -6.16
C VAL A 121 18.17 -3.51 -6.62
N PRO A 122 19.15 -3.85 -7.48
CA PRO A 122 19.40 -5.24 -7.83
C PRO A 122 19.67 -6.02 -6.53
N THR A 123 18.83 -7.02 -6.28
CA THR A 123 18.75 -7.71 -5.00
C THR A 123 20.11 -8.26 -4.57
N TYR A 124 20.57 -7.78 -3.41
CA TYR A 124 21.50 -8.40 -2.45
C TYR A 124 22.51 -9.42 -3.00
N VAL A 125 23.79 -9.04 -2.95
CA VAL A 125 24.90 -9.98 -2.73
C VAL A 125 24.50 -10.88 -1.55
N PRO A 126 24.54 -12.22 -1.66
CA PRO A 126 24.19 -13.09 -0.55
C PRO A 126 25.14 -12.77 0.62
N MET A 127 24.60 -12.17 1.67
CA MET A 127 25.28 -12.03 2.96
C MET A 127 25.28 -13.40 3.68
N LEU A 128 25.81 -14.43 3.01
CA LEU A 128 26.10 -15.76 3.57
C LEU A 128 27.28 -16.40 2.81
N ALA A 129 28.33 -15.61 2.53
CA ALA A 129 29.68 -16.16 2.38
C ALA A 129 30.48 -15.90 3.68
N PHE A 130 29.88 -16.25 4.82
CA PHE A 130 30.56 -16.43 6.09
C PHE A 130 30.56 -17.93 6.39
N ASP A 131 31.25 -18.70 5.55
CA ASP A 131 31.82 -19.97 5.99
C ASP A 131 33.33 -19.78 6.03
N PHE A 132 33.82 -19.46 7.24
CA PHE A 132 35.18 -19.74 7.62
C PHE A 132 35.42 -21.24 7.45
N GLN A 133 36.22 -21.62 6.45
CA GLN A 133 36.89 -22.93 6.46
C GLN A 133 38.27 -22.75 7.10
N PHE A 134 38.39 -23.30 8.32
CA PHE A 134 39.64 -23.86 8.83
C PHE A 134 39.91 -25.20 8.13
#